data_AF-A0AAN1XBP0-F1
#
_entry.id   AF-A0AAN1XBP0-F1
#
_cell.length_a   1.000
_cell.length_b   1.000
_cell.length_c   1.000
_cell.angle_alpha   90.00
_cell.angle_beta   90.00
_cell.angle_gamma   90.00
#
_symmetry.space_group_name_H-M   'P 1'
#
loop_
_entity.id
_entity.type
_entity.pdbx_description
1 polymer ?
#
loop_
_entity_poly.entity_id
_entity_poly.type
_entity_poly.pdbx_seq_one_letter_code
_entity_poly.pdbx_strand_id
1 'polypeptide(L)'
;MQDVILRLVDVPIARMFVLGGFIFLMVAVLGRIEGKIEPGNFGRIGAAILGGVLIAIGIVMQSSETHDVYTRVPQNMVASLPLQNVAAVAPASTPANAETVAIKVVSGSYGRNCNVKPGNVTAQVAKACDGRGSCDFVIDTAALEDPAPNCSKDFAAEWKCGNGNAVYSAALSSLAGKNDKLRLSCSN
;
A
#
# COMPACT_ATOMS: atom_id res chain seq x y z
N MET A 1 3.92 -37.84 14.85
CA MET A 1 4.82 -36.85 15.50
C MET A 1 5.72 -36.11 14.51
N GLN A 2 5.86 -36.53 13.24
CA GLN A 2 6.60 -35.75 12.22
C GLN A 2 5.83 -34.51 11.70
N ASP A 3 4.49 -34.52 11.66
CA ASP A 3 3.69 -33.41 11.13
C ASP A 3 3.74 -32.13 11.97
N VAL A 4 3.99 -32.28 13.28
CA VAL A 4 4.11 -31.14 14.20
C VAL A 4 5.46 -30.44 14.03
N ILE A 5 6.51 -31.19 13.67
CA ILE A 5 7.84 -30.64 13.39
C ILE A 5 7.84 -29.87 12.07
N LEU A 6 7.15 -30.39 11.03
CA LEU A 6 6.99 -29.67 9.77
C LEU A 6 6.15 -28.39 9.93
N ARG A 7 5.14 -28.38 10.80
CA ARG A 7 4.33 -27.18 11.10
C ARG A 7 5.02 -26.15 11.99
N LEU A 8 6.02 -26.55 12.78
CA LEU A 8 6.83 -25.63 13.58
C LEU A 8 7.97 -25.00 12.77
N VAL A 9 8.39 -25.64 11.68
CA VAL A 9 9.38 -25.15 10.71
C VAL A 9 8.74 -24.28 9.61
N ASP A 10 7.40 -24.20 9.57
CA ASP A 10 6.63 -23.36 8.64
C ASP A 10 6.22 -22.00 9.26
N VAL A 11 6.82 -21.58 10.38
CA VAL A 11 6.86 -20.14 10.66
C VAL A 11 7.70 -19.57 9.54
N PRO A 12 7.14 -18.71 8.65
CA PRO A 12 7.79 -18.38 7.39
C PRO A 12 9.19 -17.91 7.72
N ILE A 13 10.19 -18.60 7.19
CA ILE A 13 11.60 -18.42 7.56
C ILE A 13 11.98 -16.93 7.46
N ALA A 14 11.32 -16.21 6.56
CA ALA A 14 11.28 -14.75 6.47
C ALA A 14 11.03 -14.03 7.81
N ARG A 15 10.02 -14.42 8.61
CA ARG A 15 9.74 -13.85 9.94
C ARG A 15 10.88 -14.09 10.92
N MET A 16 11.56 -15.23 10.86
CA MET A 16 12.73 -15.48 11.70
C MET A 16 13.92 -14.60 11.29
N PHE A 17 14.12 -14.37 9.99
CA PHE A 17 15.16 -13.45 9.49
C PHE A 17 14.89 -11.99 9.89
N VAL A 18 13.63 -11.54 9.82
CA VAL A 18 13.24 -10.19 10.26
C VAL A 18 13.43 -10.02 11.77
N LEU A 19 13.00 -11.00 12.58
CA LEU A 19 13.20 -10.98 14.03
C LEU A 19 14.70 -10.97 14.40
N GLY A 20 15.51 -11.82 13.76
CA GLY A 20 16.96 -11.85 13.95
C GLY A 20 17.63 -10.53 13.57
N GLY A 21 17.22 -9.92 12.46
CA GLY A 21 17.73 -8.63 12.02
C GLY A 21 17.38 -7.48 12.98
N PHE A 22 16.17 -7.48 13.56
CA PHE A 22 15.78 -6.50 14.57
C PHE A 22 16.58 -6.62 15.87
N ILE A 23 16.86 -7.85 16.30
CA ILE A 23 17.72 -8.12 17.47
C ILE A 23 19.12 -7.55 17.23
N PHE A 24 19.70 -7.76 16.05
CA PHE A 24 21.04 -7.26 15.72
C PHE A 24 21.08 -5.72 15.61
N LEU A 25 20.02 -5.11 15.10
CA LEU A 25 19.86 -3.64 15.08
C LEU A 25 19.75 -3.08 16.51
N MET A 26 18.99 -3.74 17.38
CA MET A 26 18.90 -3.36 18.80
C MET A 26 20.26 -3.40 19.49
N VAL A 27 21.11 -4.39 19.20
CA VAL A 27 22.50 -4.42 19.71
C VAL A 27 23.32 -3.23 19.20
N ALA A 28 23.17 -2.87 17.92
CA ALA A 28 23.87 -1.72 17.34
C ALA A 28 23.45 -0.38 18.00
N VAL A 29 22.16 -0.20 18.27
CA VAL A 29 21.60 1.04 18.85
C VAL A 29 21.86 1.13 20.36
N LEU A 30 21.55 0.07 21.11
CA LEU A 30 21.64 0.08 22.57
C LEU A 30 23.10 0.04 23.05
N GLY A 31 24.00 -0.61 22.31
CA GLY A 31 25.47 -0.48 22.47
C GLY A 31 26.07 -0.87 23.83
N ARG A 32 25.25 -1.36 24.78
CA ARG A 32 25.64 -1.73 26.15
C ARG A 32 24.80 -2.91 26.60
N ILE A 33 25.30 -4.13 26.39
CA ILE A 33 24.67 -5.34 26.89
C ILE A 33 25.51 -5.80 28.08
N GLU A 34 25.03 -5.57 29.29
CA GLU A 34 25.47 -6.30 30.49
C GLU A 34 26.97 -6.18 30.83
N GLY A 35 27.53 -4.97 30.76
CA GLY A 35 28.67 -4.56 31.60
C GLY A 35 30.04 -5.20 31.38
N LYS A 36 30.24 -6.09 30.39
CA LYS A 36 31.58 -6.67 30.12
C LYS A 36 31.98 -6.81 28.66
N ILE A 37 31.07 -6.59 27.71
CA ILE A 37 31.36 -6.64 26.27
C ILE A 37 30.84 -5.36 25.64
N GLU A 38 31.75 -4.42 25.39
CA GLU A 38 31.46 -3.18 24.69
C GLU A 38 31.79 -3.37 23.20
N PRO A 39 30.77 -3.40 22.32
CA PRO A 39 31.04 -3.35 20.91
C PRO A 39 31.66 -1.99 20.59
N GLY A 40 32.93 -1.99 20.21
CA GLY A 40 33.58 -0.80 19.67
C GLY A 40 32.86 -0.30 18.41
N ASN A 41 33.30 0.85 17.86
CA ASN A 41 32.64 1.47 16.72
C ASN A 41 32.48 0.48 15.53
N PHE A 42 33.50 -0.35 15.29
CA PHE A 42 33.47 -1.40 14.28
C PHE A 42 32.42 -2.49 14.56
N GLY A 43 32.23 -2.88 15.82
CA GLY A 43 31.24 -3.88 16.22
C GLY A 43 29.80 -3.37 16.06
N ARG A 44 29.55 -2.10 16.38
CA ARG A 44 28.23 -1.47 16.19
C ARG A 44 27.89 -1.29 14.71
N ILE A 45 28.86 -0.87 13.90
CA ILE A 45 28.68 -0.72 12.44
C ILE A 45 28.45 -2.10 11.80
N GLY A 46 29.24 -3.11 12.17
CA GLY A 46 29.04 -4.49 11.70
C GLY A 46 27.65 -5.04 12.09
N ALA A 47 27.17 -4.69 13.29
CA ALA A 47 25.84 -5.07 13.75
C ALA A 47 24.70 -4.40 12.97
N ALA A 48 24.84 -3.12 12.67
CA ALA A 48 23.86 -2.41 11.86
C ALA A 48 23.79 -2.97 10.43
N ILE A 49 24.94 -3.24 9.79
CA ILE A 49 25.00 -3.73 8.42
C ILE A 49 24.39 -5.13 8.31
N LEU A 50 24.82 -6.08 9.16
CA LEU A 50 24.30 -7.43 9.12
C LEU A 50 22.80 -7.47 9.46
N GLY A 51 22.35 -6.68 10.44
CA GLY A 51 20.93 -6.58 10.81
C GLY A 51 20.06 -6.03 9.67
N GLY A 52 20.51 -4.96 9.02
CA GLY A 52 19.83 -4.39 7.86
C GLY A 52 19.75 -5.36 6.67
N VAL A 53 20.83 -6.08 6.39
CA VAL A 53 20.87 -7.10 5.32
C VAL A 53 19.88 -8.24 5.61
N LEU A 54 19.82 -8.73 6.86
CA LEU A 54 18.87 -9.79 7.24
C LEU A 54 17.40 -9.34 7.12
N ILE A 55 17.09 -8.10 7.51
CA ILE A 55 15.73 -7.53 7.35
C ILE A 55 15.37 -7.41 5.87
N ALA A 56 16.27 -6.88 5.03
CA ALA A 56 16.02 -6.73 3.60
C ALA A 56 15.77 -8.09 2.92
N ILE A 57 16.57 -9.10 3.24
CA ILE A 57 16.39 -10.47 2.73
C ILE A 57 15.04 -11.05 3.19
N GLY A 58 14.69 -10.90 4.48
CA GLY A 58 13.42 -11.36 5.02
C GLY A 58 12.20 -10.72 4.35
N ILE A 59 12.24 -9.39 4.11
CA ILE A 59 11.16 -8.66 3.42
C ILE A 59 11.02 -9.11 1.97
N VAL A 60 12.14 -9.32 1.25
CA VAL A 60 12.11 -9.78 -0.14
C VAL A 60 11.51 -11.18 -0.22
N MET A 61 11.85 -12.11 0.67
CA MET A 61 11.24 -13.45 0.71
C MET A 61 9.75 -13.41 1.07
N GLN A 62 9.35 -12.50 1.96
CA GLN A 62 7.94 -12.33 2.34
C GLN A 62 7.09 -11.75 1.19
N SER A 63 7.69 -10.96 0.31
CA SER A 63 7.00 -10.39 -0.85
C SER A 63 6.54 -11.46 -1.86
N SER A 64 7.25 -12.59 -1.97
CA SER A 64 6.83 -13.71 -2.82
C SER A 64 5.65 -14.52 -2.28
N GLU A 65 5.40 -14.54 -0.96
CA GLU A 65 4.32 -15.34 -0.36
C GLU A 65 2.95 -14.64 -0.35
N THR A 66 2.92 -13.30 -0.42
CA THR A 66 1.68 -12.51 -0.28
C THR A 66 0.67 -12.74 -1.42
N HIS A 67 1.11 -13.32 -2.55
CA HIS A 67 0.22 -13.71 -3.66
C HIS A 67 -0.40 -15.12 -3.52
N ASP A 68 0.21 -16.03 -2.73
CA ASP A 68 -0.29 -17.41 -2.56
C ASP A 68 -1.28 -17.52 -1.37
N VAL A 69 -1.19 -16.63 -0.38
CA VAL A 69 -2.07 -16.67 0.80
C VAL A 69 -3.52 -16.29 0.46
N TYR A 70 -3.73 -15.36 -0.48
CA TYR A 70 -5.09 -14.99 -0.91
C TYR A 70 -5.74 -16.08 -1.80
N THR A 71 -4.94 -16.87 -2.52
CA THR A 71 -5.40 -17.96 -3.39
C THR A 71 -5.51 -19.30 -2.67
N ARG A 72 -4.89 -19.49 -1.50
CA ARG A 72 -4.99 -20.72 -0.69
C ARG A 72 -5.98 -20.67 0.47
N VAL A 73 -6.80 -19.63 0.63
CA VAL A 73 -7.94 -19.71 1.55
C VAL A 73 -8.94 -20.70 0.94
N PRO A 74 -9.11 -21.92 1.51
CA PRO A 74 -9.97 -22.90 0.90
C PRO A 74 -11.42 -22.49 1.19
N GLN A 75 -12.23 -22.45 0.14
CA GLN A 75 -13.63 -22.01 0.13
C GLN A 75 -14.56 -22.79 1.10
N ASN A 76 -14.05 -23.83 1.73
CA ASN A 76 -14.74 -24.66 2.71
C ASN A 76 -14.62 -24.13 4.15
N MET A 77 -13.71 -23.19 4.46
CA MET A 77 -13.64 -22.55 5.78
C MET A 77 -14.58 -21.34 5.94
N VAL A 78 -15.17 -20.84 4.86
CA VAL A 78 -16.29 -19.87 4.90
C VAL A 78 -17.66 -20.54 5.04
N ALA A 79 -17.73 -21.88 4.91
CA ALA A 79 -18.98 -22.63 4.88
C ALA A 79 -19.43 -23.20 6.25
N SER A 80 -18.66 -23.00 7.33
CA SER A 80 -18.95 -23.55 8.67
C SER A 80 -19.21 -22.50 9.75
N LEU A 81 -19.39 -21.23 9.38
CA LEU A 81 -20.02 -20.27 10.29
C LEU A 81 -21.45 -20.78 10.54
N PRO A 82 -21.85 -21.04 11.81
CA PRO A 82 -23.21 -21.43 12.09
C PRO A 82 -24.12 -20.35 11.50
N LEU A 83 -25.12 -20.78 10.72
CA LEU A 83 -26.25 -19.96 10.32
C LEU A 83 -27.05 -19.65 11.60
N GLN A 84 -26.46 -18.91 12.54
CA GLN A 84 -27.16 -18.39 13.69
C GLN A 84 -28.21 -17.48 13.11
N ASN A 85 -29.47 -17.86 13.32
CA ASN A 85 -30.68 -17.11 13.01
C ASN A 85 -30.51 -15.62 13.32
N VAL A 86 -29.96 -14.88 12.37
CA VAL A 86 -30.37 -13.50 12.17
C VAL A 86 -31.68 -13.68 11.43
N ALA A 87 -32.77 -13.63 12.20
CA ALA A 87 -34.11 -13.47 11.67
C ALA A 87 -34.05 -12.53 10.46
N ALA A 88 -34.79 -12.86 9.42
CA ALA A 88 -34.93 -12.06 8.22
C ALA A 88 -35.35 -10.62 8.58
N VAL A 89 -34.37 -9.78 8.89
CA VAL A 89 -34.44 -8.38 8.59
C VAL A 89 -34.05 -8.37 7.12
N ALA A 90 -35.06 -8.25 6.27
CA ALA A 90 -34.82 -7.78 4.91
C ALA A 90 -33.74 -6.70 4.98
N PRO A 91 -32.81 -6.60 4.02
CA PRO A 91 -32.28 -5.29 3.74
C PRO A 91 -33.48 -4.54 3.15
N ALA A 92 -34.33 -3.98 4.02
CA ALA A 92 -34.68 -2.59 3.83
C ALA A 92 -33.33 -1.93 3.63
N SER A 93 -33.06 -1.61 2.39
CA SER A 93 -32.15 -0.58 1.93
C SER A 93 -32.48 0.69 2.72
N THR A 94 -32.08 0.70 3.98
CA THR A 94 -31.65 1.92 4.62
C THR A 94 -30.16 1.89 4.39
N PRO A 95 -29.62 2.71 3.46
CA PRO A 95 -28.19 2.82 3.29
C PRO A 95 -27.63 3.11 4.68
N ALA A 96 -26.83 2.20 5.21
CA ALA A 96 -25.86 2.60 6.21
C ALA A 96 -25.16 3.78 5.54
N ASN A 97 -25.38 4.95 6.09
CA ASN A 97 -24.59 6.13 5.85
C ASN A 97 -23.18 5.77 6.37
N ALA A 98 -22.48 4.87 5.66
CA ALA A 98 -21.13 5.18 5.26
C ALA A 98 -21.34 6.54 4.61
N GLU A 99 -21.13 7.59 5.40
CA GLU A 99 -20.92 8.92 4.86
C GLU A 99 -19.90 8.66 3.80
N THR A 100 -20.37 8.59 2.56
CA THR A 100 -19.56 8.14 1.44
C THR A 100 -18.60 9.28 1.38
N VAL A 101 -17.41 9.07 1.96
CA VAL A 101 -16.42 10.11 2.10
C VAL A 101 -16.03 10.40 0.67
N ALA A 102 -16.74 11.36 0.10
CA ALA A 102 -16.84 11.53 -1.32
C ALA A 102 -15.54 12.20 -1.73
N ILE A 103 -14.84 11.59 -2.66
CA ILE A 103 -13.71 12.23 -3.31
C ILE A 103 -14.23 13.52 -3.92
N LYS A 104 -13.52 14.61 -3.59
CA LYS A 104 -13.69 15.92 -4.19
C LYS A 104 -12.34 16.33 -4.75
N VAL A 105 -12.17 16.21 -6.05
CA VAL A 105 -10.91 16.52 -6.71
C VAL A 105 -10.64 18.03 -6.58
N VAL A 106 -9.44 18.37 -6.14
CA VAL A 106 -8.97 19.75 -5.99
C VAL A 106 -8.13 20.15 -7.19
N SER A 107 -7.25 19.25 -7.64
CA SER A 107 -6.31 19.50 -8.73
C SER A 107 -5.95 18.19 -9.43
N GLY A 108 -5.89 18.21 -10.75
CA GLY A 108 -5.35 17.14 -11.57
C GLY A 108 -4.37 17.73 -12.58
N SER A 109 -3.10 17.34 -12.48
CA SER A 109 -2.01 17.84 -13.31
C SER A 109 -1.35 16.70 -14.06
N TYR A 110 -1.16 16.90 -15.37
CA TYR A 110 -0.50 15.95 -16.25
C TYR A 110 0.63 16.65 -17.01
N GLY A 111 1.87 16.19 -16.79
CA GLY A 111 3.09 16.74 -17.40
C GLY A 111 3.70 17.91 -16.64
N ARG A 112 3.61 17.94 -15.31
CA ARG A 112 4.22 18.99 -14.48
C ARG A 112 5.74 19.01 -14.66
N ASN A 113 6.37 17.86 -14.87
CA ASN A 113 7.78 17.77 -15.22
C ASN A 113 8.14 18.36 -16.61
N CYS A 114 7.13 18.58 -17.47
CA CYS A 114 7.28 19.13 -18.81
C CYS A 114 6.89 20.61 -18.90
N ASN A 115 6.85 21.35 -17.78
CA ASN A 115 6.37 22.74 -17.69
C ASN A 115 4.91 22.94 -18.12
N VAL A 116 4.09 21.89 -18.09
CA VAL A 116 2.65 22.02 -18.35
C VAL A 116 1.98 22.71 -17.18
N LYS A 117 1.00 23.57 -17.48
CA LYS A 117 0.23 24.28 -16.46
C LYS A 117 -0.47 23.26 -15.54
N PRO A 118 -0.29 23.37 -14.21
CA PRO A 118 -0.97 22.48 -13.27
C PRO A 118 -2.48 22.68 -13.39
N GLY A 119 -3.22 21.59 -13.17
CA GLY A 119 -4.67 21.59 -13.22
C GLY A 119 -5.28 21.35 -14.60
N ASN A 120 -4.47 21.06 -15.63
CA ASN A 120 -4.93 20.81 -17.01
C ASN A 120 -5.93 19.65 -17.14
N VAL A 121 -5.91 18.67 -16.22
CA VAL A 121 -6.78 17.48 -16.27
C VAL A 121 -7.75 17.41 -15.10
N THR A 122 -7.79 18.44 -14.24
CA THR A 122 -8.65 18.50 -13.05
C THR A 122 -10.11 18.19 -13.37
N ALA A 123 -10.67 18.81 -14.40
CA ALA A 123 -12.08 18.63 -14.77
C ALA A 123 -12.41 17.18 -15.17
N GLN A 124 -11.47 16.49 -15.83
CA GLN A 124 -11.67 15.12 -16.29
C GLN A 124 -11.62 14.14 -15.11
N VAL A 125 -10.64 14.32 -14.22
CA VAL A 125 -10.51 13.52 -12.99
C VAL A 125 -11.70 13.76 -12.06
N ALA A 126 -12.10 15.02 -11.88
CA ALA A 126 -13.28 15.40 -11.12
C ALA A 126 -14.54 14.73 -11.68
N LYS A 127 -14.76 14.80 -13.01
CA LYS A 127 -15.92 14.16 -13.64
C LYS A 127 -15.94 12.63 -13.44
N ALA A 128 -14.78 11.98 -13.42
CA ALA A 128 -14.68 10.54 -13.24
C ALA A 128 -14.85 10.10 -11.77
N CYS A 129 -14.28 10.86 -10.84
CA CYS A 129 -14.06 10.43 -9.46
C CYS A 129 -14.86 11.20 -8.41
N ASP A 130 -15.39 12.39 -8.70
CA ASP A 130 -16.16 13.16 -7.74
C ASP A 130 -17.41 12.39 -7.29
N GLY A 131 -17.68 12.41 -5.98
CA GLY A 131 -18.82 11.73 -5.39
C GLY A 131 -18.59 10.24 -5.09
N ARG A 132 -17.43 9.67 -5.44
CA ARG A 132 -17.08 8.26 -5.16
C ARG A 132 -16.23 8.15 -3.89
N GLY A 133 -16.32 7.04 -3.15
CA GLY A 133 -15.37 6.76 -2.05
C GLY A 133 -14.04 6.17 -2.52
N SER A 134 -14.01 5.58 -3.71
CA SER A 134 -12.82 5.03 -4.37
C SER A 134 -12.99 5.08 -5.88
N CYS A 135 -11.94 5.47 -6.60
CA CYS A 135 -11.94 5.67 -8.05
C CYS A 135 -10.58 5.28 -8.63
N ASP A 136 -10.59 4.40 -9.63
CA ASP A 136 -9.41 4.08 -10.43
C ASP A 136 -9.48 4.89 -11.74
N PHE A 137 -8.77 6.01 -11.79
CA PHE A 137 -8.69 6.84 -12.98
C PHE A 137 -7.63 6.29 -13.94
N VAL A 138 -8.04 5.86 -15.13
CA VAL A 138 -7.13 5.39 -16.18
C VAL A 138 -6.58 6.60 -16.93
N ILE A 139 -5.26 6.73 -16.94
CA ILE A 139 -4.55 7.81 -17.62
C ILE A 139 -4.36 7.39 -19.08
N ASP A 140 -5.41 7.58 -19.88
CA ASP A 140 -5.32 7.40 -21.32
C ASP A 140 -4.80 8.67 -21.98
N THR A 141 -3.53 8.65 -22.37
CA THR A 141 -2.84 9.77 -23.05
C THR A 141 -3.46 10.10 -24.41
N ALA A 142 -4.27 9.20 -24.99
CA ALA A 142 -5.01 9.48 -26.20
C ALA A 142 -6.33 10.23 -25.93
N ALA A 143 -6.91 10.06 -24.73
CA ALA A 143 -8.13 10.74 -24.30
C ALA A 143 -7.84 12.09 -23.62
N LEU A 144 -6.73 12.16 -22.90
CA LEU A 144 -6.17 13.39 -22.32
C LEU A 144 -5.33 14.06 -23.41
N GLU A 145 -5.94 14.94 -24.22
CA GLU A 145 -5.27 15.71 -25.28
C GLU A 145 -3.82 16.04 -24.92
N ASP A 146 -2.86 15.32 -25.52
CA ASP A 146 -1.47 15.35 -25.06
C ASP A 146 -0.85 16.74 -25.33
N PRO A 147 -0.54 17.52 -24.28
CA PRO A 147 -0.01 18.87 -24.46
C PRO A 147 1.48 18.89 -24.86
N ALA A 148 2.20 17.77 -24.78
CA ALA A 148 3.64 17.68 -25.04
C ALA A 148 4.07 16.27 -25.49
N PRO A 149 3.84 15.86 -26.76
CA PRO A 149 4.04 14.48 -27.23
C PRO A 149 5.48 13.94 -27.08
N ASN A 150 6.49 14.80 -26.91
CA ASN A 150 7.91 14.41 -26.81
C ASN A 150 8.46 14.38 -25.37
N CYS A 151 7.59 14.37 -24.36
CA CYS A 151 8.00 14.36 -22.96
C CYS A 151 7.30 13.21 -22.20
N SER A 152 8.08 12.43 -21.43
CA SER A 152 7.55 11.47 -20.47
C SER A 152 6.90 12.24 -19.33
N LYS A 153 5.57 12.20 -19.25
CA LYS A 153 4.83 13.06 -18.32
C LYS A 153 4.64 12.38 -16.99
N ASP A 154 4.74 13.14 -15.90
CA ASP A 154 4.20 12.74 -14.61
C ASP A 154 2.70 13.04 -14.54
N PHE A 155 1.98 12.30 -13.70
CA PHE A 155 0.60 12.60 -13.37
C PHE A 155 0.48 12.81 -11.87
N ALA A 156 -0.11 13.92 -11.44
CA ALA A 156 -0.34 14.21 -10.04
C ALA A 156 -1.79 14.67 -9.85
N ALA A 157 -2.51 14.06 -8.92
CA ALA A 157 -3.83 14.50 -8.52
C ALA A 157 -3.91 14.73 -7.01
N GLU A 158 -4.65 15.76 -6.65
CA GLU A 158 -4.95 16.14 -5.28
C GLU A 158 -6.47 16.12 -5.09
N TRP A 159 -6.93 15.51 -4.01
CA TRP A 159 -8.34 15.41 -3.68
C TRP A 159 -8.58 15.57 -2.19
N LYS A 160 -9.81 15.94 -1.86
CA LYS A 160 -10.33 15.95 -0.50
C LYS A 160 -11.35 14.85 -0.34
N CYS A 161 -11.57 14.47 0.89
CA CYS A 161 -12.44 13.38 1.28
C CYS A 161 -13.63 13.95 2.07
N GLY A 162 -14.82 13.96 1.47
CA GLY A 162 -16.06 14.46 2.05
C GLY A 162 -15.96 15.91 2.53
N ASN A 163 -16.43 16.16 3.76
CA ASN A 163 -16.29 17.44 4.45
C ASN A 163 -14.94 17.59 5.19
N GLY A 164 -14.01 16.65 4.99
CA GLY A 164 -12.69 16.69 5.58
C GLY A 164 -11.84 17.83 5.02
N ASN A 165 -11.02 18.43 5.88
CA ASN A 165 -10.03 19.43 5.48
C ASN A 165 -8.71 18.83 4.97
N ALA A 166 -8.54 17.50 5.11
CA ALA A 166 -7.36 16.79 4.64
C ALA A 166 -7.30 16.76 3.11
N VAL A 167 -6.19 17.25 2.55
CA VAL A 167 -5.86 17.12 1.13
C VAL A 167 -4.97 15.90 0.95
N TYR A 168 -5.46 14.95 0.19
CA TYR A 168 -4.72 13.77 -0.25
C TYR A 168 -4.10 14.07 -1.60
N SER A 169 -2.92 13.52 -1.83
CA SER A 169 -2.17 13.70 -3.07
C SER A 169 -1.59 12.36 -3.52
N ALA A 170 -1.72 12.04 -4.80
CA ALA A 170 -1.05 10.91 -5.41
C ALA A 170 -0.36 11.37 -6.69
N ALA A 171 0.84 10.87 -6.91
CA ALA A 171 1.64 11.18 -8.07
C ALA A 171 2.26 9.92 -8.67
N LEU A 172 2.30 9.86 -9.99
CA LEU A 172 2.97 8.84 -10.78
C LEU A 172 4.07 9.53 -11.57
N SER A 173 5.31 9.27 -11.18
CA SER A 173 6.50 9.88 -11.80
C SER A 173 6.90 9.21 -13.12
N SER A 174 6.46 7.97 -13.35
CA SER A 174 6.77 7.21 -14.55
C SER A 174 5.49 6.56 -15.04
N LEU A 175 4.90 7.13 -16.08
CA LEU A 175 3.84 6.47 -16.81
C LEU A 175 4.45 5.45 -17.76
N ALA A 176 4.23 4.17 -17.48
CA ALA A 176 4.74 3.05 -18.26
C ALA A 176 3.98 2.86 -19.58
N GLY A 177 2.80 3.49 -19.76
CA GLY A 177 2.09 3.50 -21.04
C GLY A 177 0.57 3.68 -20.94
N LYS A 178 -0.14 3.26 -22.00
CA LYS A 178 -1.56 3.56 -22.30
C LYS A 178 -2.62 3.02 -21.32
N ASN A 179 -2.26 2.61 -20.11
CA ASN A 179 -3.16 2.01 -19.13
C ASN A 179 -2.76 2.29 -17.67
N ASP A 180 -1.90 3.28 -17.41
CA ASP A 180 -1.55 3.62 -16.04
C ASP A 180 -2.80 4.06 -15.27
N LYS A 181 -3.00 3.52 -14.07
CA LYS A 181 -4.18 3.81 -13.25
C LYS A 181 -3.75 4.53 -11.99
N LEU A 182 -4.35 5.70 -11.75
CA LEU A 182 -4.24 6.37 -10.47
C LEU A 182 -5.46 6.00 -9.63
N ARG A 183 -5.22 5.33 -8.49
CA ARG A 183 -6.26 5.05 -7.51
C ARG A 183 -6.39 6.23 -6.55
N LEU A 184 -7.57 6.84 -6.52
CA LEU A 184 -7.99 7.80 -5.50
C LEU A 184 -8.92 7.05 -4.55
N SER A 185 -8.62 7.10 -3.26
CA SER A 185 -9.47 6.46 -2.24
C SER A 185 -9.55 7.31 -1.00
N CYS A 186 -10.73 7.33 -0.40
CA CYS A 186 -10.97 7.88 0.91
C CYS A 186 -11.25 6.72 1.87
N SER A 187 -10.35 6.49 2.82
CA SER A 187 -10.58 5.56 3.92
C SER A 187 -11.04 6.35 5.13
N ASN A 188 -12.12 5.90 5.76
CA ASN A 188 -12.63 6.45 7.01
C ASN A 188 -11.94 5.80 8.20
#